data_AF-A0ABD0N220-F1
#
_entry.id   AF-A0ABD0N220-F1
#
_cell.length_a   1.000
_cell.length_b   1.000
_cell.length_c   1.000
_cell.angle_alpha   90.00
_cell.angle_beta   90.00
_cell.angle_gamma   90.00
#
_symmetry.space_group_name_H-M   'P 1'
#
loop_
_entity.id
_entity.type
_entity.pdbx_description
1 polymer ?
#
loop_
_entity_poly.entity_id
_entity_poly.type
_entity_poly.pdbx_seq_one_letter_code
_entity_poly.pdbx_strand_id
1 'polypeptide(L)'
;QDFSQQFLVQVDALATGLKAVLAQGSSGEERPVFFLSRKLLPWEQRYSTIEKECLAIKWALESLWYYLLGREFDLETDHQALSWINTMKDHNARVSR
;
A
#
# COMPACT_ATOMS: atom_id res chain seq x y z
N GLN A 1 -16.64 -12.78 2.41
CA GLN A 1 -15.54 -12.39 1.50
C GLN A 1 -15.49 -13.44 0.41
N ASP A 2 -15.61 -13.01 -0.84
CA ASP A 2 -15.50 -13.89 -2.00
C ASP A 2 -14.07 -13.77 -2.54
N PHE A 3 -13.21 -14.74 -2.23
CA PHE A 3 -11.79 -14.69 -2.61
C PHE A 3 -11.52 -14.83 -4.12
N SER A 4 -12.57 -14.96 -4.95
CA SER A 4 -12.46 -14.92 -6.40
C SER A 4 -12.38 -13.49 -6.97
N GLN A 5 -12.81 -12.50 -6.18
CA GLN A 5 -12.79 -11.10 -6.61
C GLN A 5 -11.43 -10.45 -6.33
N GLN A 6 -11.01 -9.57 -7.23
CA GLN A 6 -9.75 -8.84 -7.12
C GLN A 6 -9.77 -7.93 -5.87
N PHE A 7 -8.63 -7.88 -5.19
CA PHE A 7 -8.44 -6.99 -4.05
C PHE A 7 -7.88 -5.65 -4.51
N LEU A 8 -8.31 -4.59 -3.84
CA LEU A 8 -7.75 -3.25 -3.95
C LEU A 8 -7.15 -2.87 -2.60
N VAL A 9 -5.89 -2.48 -2.59
CA VAL A 9 -5.19 -1.95 -1.42
C VAL A 9 -5.01 -0.47 -1.63
N GLN A 10 -5.71 0.35 -0.84
CA GLN A 10 -5.56 1.79 -0.86
C GLN A 10 -4.70 2.20 0.33
N VAL A 11 -3.70 3.05 0.11
CA VAL A 11 -2.74 3.47 1.12
C VAL A 11 -2.64 5.00 1.13
N ASP A 12 -2.49 5.57 2.33
CA ASP A 12 -2.33 7.01 2.56
C ASP A 12 -1.30 7.21 3.69
N ALA A 13 -0.29 8.05 3.45
CA ALA A 13 0.67 8.47 4.45
C ALA A 13 0.46 9.94 4.87
N LEU A 14 0.03 10.10 6.12
CA LEU A 14 -0.16 11.40 6.75
C LEU A 14 1.08 11.79 7.56
N ALA A 15 1.19 13.08 7.91
CA ALA A 15 2.32 13.60 8.68
C ALA A 15 2.56 12.87 10.03
N THR A 16 1.52 12.29 10.62
CA THR A 16 1.54 11.69 11.96
C THR A 16 1.22 10.19 11.97
N GLY A 17 0.83 9.62 10.83
CA GLY A 17 0.30 8.26 10.80
C GLY A 17 0.15 7.72 9.38
N LEU A 18 -0.03 6.41 9.30
CA LEU A 18 -0.27 5.65 8.08
C LEU A 18 -1.67 5.09 8.12
N LYS A 19 -2.31 4.99 6.97
CA LYS A 19 -3.61 4.35 6.80
C LYS A 19 -3.56 3.43 5.60
N ALA A 20 -4.31 2.33 5.69
CA ALA A 20 -4.58 1.49 4.54
C ALA A 20 -5.99 0.90 4.60
N VAL A 21 -6.57 0.66 3.44
CA VAL A 21 -7.87 0.01 3.27
C VAL A 21 -7.68 -1.16 2.31
N LEU A 22 -8.07 -2.35 2.74
CA LEU A 22 -8.30 -3.46 1.83
C LEU A 22 -9.76 -3.39 1.40
N ALA A 23 -10.01 -3.25 0.11
CA ALA A 23 -11.34 -3.28 -0.50
C ALA A 23 -11.45 -4.41 -1.51
N GLN A 24 -12.67 -4.78 -1.85
CA GLN A 24 -12.97 -5.85 -2.79
C GLN A 24 -14.27 -5.54 -3.55
N GLY A 25 -14.26 -5.79 -4.86
CA GLY A 25 -15.41 -5.56 -5.74
C GLY A 25 -14.98 -5.22 -7.16
N SER A 26 -15.96 -4.98 -8.03
CA SER A 26 -15.72 -4.43 -9.37
C SER A 26 -15.45 -2.92 -9.30
N SER A 27 -14.79 -2.39 -10.34
CA SER A 27 -14.49 -0.96 -10.46
C SER A 27 -15.72 -0.10 -10.19
N GLY A 28 -15.64 0.78 -9.19
CA GLY A 28 -16.71 1.69 -8.77
C GLY A 28 -17.74 1.13 -7.79
N GLU A 29 -17.65 -0.15 -7.44
CA GLU A 29 -18.49 -0.82 -6.43
C GLU A 29 -17.65 -1.49 -5.33
N GLU A 30 -16.39 -1.09 -5.17
CA GLU A 30 -15.47 -1.66 -4.20
C GLU A 30 -16.01 -1.45 -2.78
N ARG A 31 -16.10 -2.54 -2.02
CA ARG A 31 -16.51 -2.49 -0.62
C ARG A 31 -15.30 -2.67 0.29
N PRO A 32 -15.15 -1.83 1.33
CA PRO A 32 -14.07 -2.00 2.27
C PRO A 32 -14.24 -3.31 3.05
N VAL A 33 -13.15 -4.04 3.12
CA VAL A 33 -13.02 -5.34 3.75
C VAL A 33 -12.28 -5.22 5.08
N PHE A 34 -11.22 -4.41 5.11
CA PHE A 34 -10.39 -4.22 6.29
C PHE A 34 -9.79 -2.82 6.32
N PHE A 35 -9.73 -2.22 7.52
CA PHE A 35 -9.13 -0.91 7.74
C PHE A 35 -7.91 -1.04 8.64
N LEU A 36 -6.80 -0.44 8.24
CA LEU A 36 -5.56 -0.38 8.99
C LEU A 36 -5.21 1.07 9.29
N SER A 37 -4.71 1.32 10.50
CA SER A 37 -4.06 2.58 10.84
C SER A 37 -2.92 2.36 11.83
N ARG A 38 -1.88 3.17 11.71
CA ARG A 38 -0.70 3.13 12.59
C ARG A 38 -0.17 4.54 12.81
N LYS A 39 0.18 4.89 14.04
CA LYS A 39 0.90 6.14 14.32
C LYS A 39 2.36 6.01 13.87
N LEU A 40 2.90 7.08 13.30
CA LEU A 40 4.32 7.16 12.98
C LEU A 40 5.15 7.37 14.23
N LEU A 41 6.27 6.67 14.31
CA LEU A 41 7.26 6.86 15.36
C LEU A 41 7.93 8.24 15.20
N PRO A 42 8.48 8.84 16.27
CA PRO A 42 9.04 10.20 16.20
C PRO A 42 10.12 10.39 15.11
N TRP A 43 10.85 9.33 14.78
CA TRP A 43 11.83 9.36 13.68
C TRP A 43 11.19 9.17 12.31
N GLU A 44 10.14 8.34 12.18
CA GLU A 44 9.41 8.16 10.92
C GLU A 44 8.63 9.43 10.53
N GLN A 45 8.21 10.23 11.50
CA GLN A 45 7.59 11.54 11.24
C GLN A 45 8.54 12.51 10.53
N ARG A 46 9.87 12.30 10.60
CA ARG A 46 10.88 13.12 9.94
C ARG A 46 11.15 12.71 8.49
N TYR A 47 10.60 11.58 8.04
CA TYR A 47 10.72 11.13 6.67
C TYR A 47 10.06 12.11 5.71
N SER A 48 10.62 12.21 4.51
CA SER A 48 10.00 12.88 3.38
C SER A 48 8.66 12.24 3.02
N THR A 49 7.80 12.95 2.29
CA THR A 49 6.49 12.42 1.87
C THR A 49 6.64 11.10 1.10
N ILE A 50 7.61 11.02 0.19
CA ILE A 50 7.89 9.80 -0.60
C ILE A 50 8.31 8.63 0.30
N GLU A 51 9.19 8.86 1.27
CA GLU A 51 9.61 7.82 2.22
C GLU A 51 8.46 7.34 3.11
N LYS A 52 7.57 8.25 3.52
CA LYS A 52 6.36 7.90 4.30
C LYS A 52 5.39 7.07 3.49
N GLU A 53 5.17 7.42 2.22
CA GLU A 53 4.35 6.63 1.31
C GLU A 53 4.92 5.23 1.07
N CYS A 54 6.23 5.12 0.81
CA CYS A 54 6.90 3.81 0.69
C CYS A 54 6.75 2.97 1.97
N LEU A 55 6.90 3.61 3.13
CA LEU A 55 6.70 2.97 4.43
C LEU A 55 5.24 2.50 4.59
N ALA A 56 4.27 3.32 4.17
CA ALA A 56 2.85 3.01 4.20
C ALA A 56 2.53 1.78 3.34
N ILE A 57 3.05 1.72 2.11
CA ILE A 57 2.87 0.59 1.20
C ILE A 57 3.48 -0.67 1.81
N LYS A 58 4.76 -0.61 2.22
CA LYS A 58 5.44 -1.76 2.83
C LYS A 58 4.65 -2.29 4.03
N TRP A 59 4.26 -1.40 4.94
CA TRP A 59 3.51 -1.76 6.13
C TRP A 59 2.13 -2.34 5.81
N ALA A 60 1.42 -1.79 4.82
CA ALA A 60 0.11 -2.29 4.39
C ALA A 60 0.23 -3.71 3.80
N LEU A 61 1.19 -3.95 2.90
CA LEU A 61 1.43 -5.26 2.30
C LEU A 61 1.85 -6.31 3.35
N GLU A 62 2.72 -5.95 4.28
CA GLU A 62 3.11 -6.83 5.40
C GLU A 62 1.93 -7.12 6.33
N SER A 63 1.03 -6.16 6.55
CA SER A 63 -0.14 -6.35 7.42
C SER A 63 -1.24 -7.16 6.75
N LEU A 64 -1.39 -7.04 5.43
CA LEU A 64 -2.43 -7.69 4.63
C LEU A 64 -1.95 -8.96 3.92
N TRP A 65 -0.74 -9.44 4.22
CA TRP A 65 -0.10 -10.54 3.49
C TRP A 65 -0.97 -11.79 3.39
N TYR A 66 -1.71 -12.15 4.45
CA TYR A 66 -2.64 -13.29 4.45
C TYR A 66 -3.76 -13.17 3.41
N TYR A 67 -4.17 -11.95 3.04
CA TYR A 67 -5.18 -11.68 2.03
C TYR A 67 -4.58 -11.62 0.61
N LEU A 68 -3.38 -11.05 0.48
CA LEU A 68 -2.77 -10.75 -0.81
C LEU A 68 -1.92 -11.90 -1.38
N LEU A 69 -1.43 -12.79 -0.53
CA LEU A 69 -0.52 -13.86 -0.96
C LEU A 69 -1.17 -14.76 -2.01
N GLY A 70 -0.50 -14.90 -3.16
CA GLY A 70 -0.94 -15.75 -4.27
C GLY A 70 -2.10 -15.17 -5.10
N ARG A 71 -2.41 -13.88 -4.95
CA ARG A 71 -3.49 -13.20 -5.68
C ARG A 71 -2.99 -11.93 -6.36
N GLU A 72 -3.60 -11.60 -7.49
CA GLU A 72 -3.46 -10.29 -8.11
C GLU A 72 -4.30 -9.27 -7.33
N PHE A 73 -3.74 -8.09 -7.14
CA PHE A 73 -4.40 -6.98 -6.46
C PHE A 73 -3.91 -5.66 -7.03
N ASP A 74 -4.77 -4.65 -6.96
CA ASP A 74 -4.40 -3.28 -7.31
C ASP A 74 -3.93 -2.55 -6.06
N LEU A 75 -2.93 -1.68 -6.23
CA LEU A 75 -2.42 -0.81 -5.17
C LEU A 75 -2.65 0.64 -5.59
N GLU A 76 -3.40 1.37 -4.78
CA GLU A 76 -3.69 2.79 -4.97
C GLU A 76 -3.03 3.61 -3.85
N THR A 77 -2.32 4.67 -4.22
CA THR A 77 -1.70 5.67 -3.33
C THR A 77 -2.03 7.05 -3.88
N ASP A 78 -2.26 8.00 -2.99
CA ASP A 78 -2.56 9.40 -3.35
C ASP A 78 -1.35 10.15 -3.94
N HIS A 79 -0.16 9.55 -3.88
CA HIS A 79 1.06 10.19 -4.35
C HIS A 79 1.46 9.72 -5.76
N GLN A 80 1.18 10.57 -6.76
CA GLN A 80 1.60 10.38 -8.17
C GLN A 80 3.09 10.06 -8.36
N ALA A 81 3.97 10.44 -7.43
CA ALA A 81 5.42 10.22 -7.52
C ALA A 81 5.79 8.72 -7.45
N LEU A 82 4.95 7.87 -6.86
CA LEU A 82 5.19 6.44 -6.73
C LEU A 82 4.69 5.61 -7.91
N SER A 83 4.02 6.23 -8.89
CA SER A 83 3.74 5.60 -10.18
C SER A 83 5.01 5.05 -10.86
N TRP A 84 6.18 5.62 -10.52
CA TRP A 84 7.48 5.19 -11.04
C TRP A 84 7.95 3.82 -10.51
N ILE A 85 7.40 3.31 -9.41
CA ILE A 85 7.74 1.97 -8.90
C ILE A 85 7.34 0.89 -9.93
N ASN A 86 6.26 1.11 -10.68
CA ASN A 86 5.86 0.19 -11.74
C ASN A 86 6.85 0.21 -12.93
N THR A 87 7.56 1.32 -13.13
CA THR A 87 8.61 1.49 -14.15
C THR A 87 9.97 0.92 -13.72
N MET A 88 10.23 0.77 -12.41
CA MET A 88 11.52 0.25 -11.91
C MET A 88 11.68 -1.28 -12.02
N LYS A 89 10.72 -2.01 -12.59
CA LYS A 89 10.84 -3.45 -12.83
C LYS A 89 12.03 -3.86 -13.70
N ASP A 90 12.66 -2.93 -14.44
CA ASP A 90 13.75 -3.28 -15.36
C ASP A 90 15.15 -2.71 -15.07
N HIS A 91 15.34 -1.80 -14.10
CA HIS A 91 16.69 -1.31 -13.81
C HIS A 91 16.87 -0.96 -12.35
N ASN A 92 17.30 -1.92 -11.51
CA ASN A 92 18.37 -1.76 -10.53
C ASN A 92 18.52 -3.00 -9.63
N ALA A 93 19.46 -3.87 -10.00
CA ALA A 93 19.91 -5.04 -9.22
C ALA A 93 20.68 -4.69 -7.92
N ARG A 94 20.39 -3.54 -7.28
CA ARG A 94 21.15 -3.04 -6.10
C ARG A 94 20.30 -2.74 -4.87
N VAL A 95 18.99 -2.98 -4.90
CA VAL A 95 18.11 -2.85 -3.72
C VAL A 95 17.54 -4.23 -3.36
N SER A 96 18.43 -5.16 -3.04
CA SER A 96 18.09 -6.45 -2.44
C SER A 96 19.25 -6.90 -1.55
N ARG A 97 19.26 -6.38 -0.33
CA ARG A 97 19.98 -6.98 0.79
C ARG A 97 19.19 -6.80 2.07
#